data_AF-A0A0J8U9L3-F1
#
_entry.id   AF-A0A0J8U9L3-F1
#
_cell.length_a   1.000
_cell.length_b   1.000
_cell.length_c   1.000
_cell.angle_alpha   90.00
_cell.angle_beta   90.00
_cell.angle_gamma   90.00
#
_symmetry.space_group_name_H-M   'P 1'
#
loop_
_entity.id
_entity.type
_entity.pdbx_description
1 polymer ?
#
loop_
_entity_poly.entity_id
_entity_poly.type
_entity_poly.pdbx_seq_one_letter_code
_entity_poly.pdbx_strand_id
1 'polypeptide(L)'
;MAIAAGCGKGDDSAAHPVTPEHAQTSPSGTYTAYAQNGPVENGADTWVVVVRDKAGQEVFHDRSAYSPAKGVMITWLPTEPDQLWVYSADAGVYRIAPGSHGGWTRSGVKPENVPSEISGLWESSRS
;
A
#
# COMPACT_ATOMS: atom_id res chain seq x y z
N MET A 1 -14.56 -4.15 -32.34
CA MET A 1 -14.15 -4.72 -31.05
C MET A 1 -14.07 -3.58 -30.05
N ALA A 2 -15.01 -3.51 -29.13
CA ALA A 2 -15.01 -2.52 -28.06
C ALA A 2 -14.48 -3.22 -26.81
N ILE A 3 -13.31 -2.79 -26.33
CA ILE A 3 -12.81 -3.25 -25.04
C ILE A 3 -13.43 -2.32 -24.01
N ALA A 4 -14.42 -2.84 -23.29
CA ALA A 4 -15.03 -2.12 -22.19
C ALA A 4 -13.97 -1.89 -21.11
N ALA A 5 -13.45 -0.66 -21.04
CA ALA A 5 -12.81 -0.17 -19.84
C ALA A 5 -13.86 -0.16 -18.74
N GLY A 6 -13.79 -1.14 -17.84
CA GLY A 6 -14.55 -1.15 -16.61
C GLY A 6 -14.04 -0.03 -15.72
N CYS A 7 -14.50 1.20 -15.96
CA CYS A 7 -14.47 2.26 -14.98
C CYS A 7 -15.38 1.83 -13.83
N GLY A 8 -14.76 1.45 -12.71
CA GLY A 8 -15.44 1.28 -11.44
C GLY A 8 -16.18 2.56 -11.07
N LYS A 9 -17.49 2.40 -10.91
CA LYS A 9 -18.48 3.39 -10.52
C LYS A 9 -18.09 4.03 -9.18
N GLY A 10 -18.26 5.34 -9.07
CA GLY A 10 -17.91 6.09 -7.87
C GLY A 10 -18.77 5.74 -6.65
N ASP A 11 -18.09 5.68 -5.51
CA ASP A 11 -18.56 5.96 -4.16
C ASP A 11 -17.39 6.68 -3.47
N ASP A 12 -17.68 7.67 -2.62
CA ASP A 12 -16.77 8.62 -1.96
C ASP A 12 -15.27 8.28 -1.96
N SER A 13 -14.47 9.09 -2.66
CA SER A 13 -13.03 8.93 -2.91
C SER A 13 -12.11 9.06 -1.68
N ALA A 14 -12.44 8.42 -0.56
CA ALA A 14 -11.47 8.11 0.45
C ALA A 14 -10.66 6.89 -0.04
N ALA A 15 -9.35 7.04 -0.15
CA ALA A 15 -8.44 5.92 -0.43
C ALA A 15 -8.62 4.84 0.66
N HIS A 16 -9.32 3.74 0.35
CA HIS A 16 -9.46 2.62 1.27
C HIS A 16 -8.10 1.92 1.47
N PRO A 17 -7.77 1.47 2.70
CA PRO A 17 -6.54 0.73 2.93
C PRO A 17 -6.47 -0.56 2.10
N VAL A 18 -5.28 -0.88 1.60
CA VAL A 18 -4.98 -2.16 0.97
C VAL A 18 -5.01 -3.27 2.02
N THR A 19 -5.83 -4.28 1.78
CA THR A 19 -5.98 -5.48 2.62
C THR A 19 -6.02 -6.73 1.73
N PRO A 20 -5.90 -7.96 2.26
CA PRO A 20 -5.89 -9.17 1.42
C PRO A 20 -7.09 -9.32 0.48
N GLU A 21 -8.24 -8.76 0.85
CA GLU A 21 -9.45 -8.79 0.01
C GLU A 21 -9.63 -7.53 -0.84
N HIS A 22 -8.88 -6.46 -0.56
CA HIS A 22 -9.01 -5.17 -1.23
C HIS A 22 -7.65 -4.68 -1.74
N ALA A 23 -7.36 -5.01 -3.00
CA ALA A 23 -6.26 -4.39 -3.74
C ALA A 23 -6.62 -2.94 -4.12
N GLN A 24 -5.62 -2.07 -4.19
CA GLN A 24 -5.83 -0.66 -4.51
C GLN A 24 -4.91 -0.20 -5.64
N THR A 25 -5.50 0.40 -6.67
CA THR A 25 -4.75 1.04 -7.75
C THR A 25 -4.19 2.38 -7.30
N SER A 26 -2.96 2.68 -7.71
CA SER A 26 -2.30 3.95 -7.44
C SER A 26 -3.05 5.12 -8.11
N PRO A 27 -2.95 6.36 -7.60
CA PRO A 27 -3.59 7.50 -8.23
C PRO A 27 -3.17 7.75 -9.69
N SER A 28 -1.98 7.30 -10.11
CA SER A 28 -1.57 7.38 -11.53
C SER A 28 -2.28 6.35 -12.41
N GLY A 29 -2.90 5.33 -11.81
CA GLY A 29 -3.43 4.16 -12.47
C GLY A 29 -2.37 3.16 -12.93
N THR A 30 -1.08 3.43 -12.71
CA THR A 30 0.05 2.65 -13.27
C THR A 30 0.33 1.37 -12.50
N TYR A 31 0.04 1.38 -11.20
CA TYR A 31 0.34 0.28 -10.32
C TYR A 31 -0.88 -0.13 -9.50
N THR A 32 -0.90 -1.38 -9.06
CA THR A 32 -1.87 -1.88 -8.09
C THR A 32 -1.10 -2.51 -6.93
N ALA A 33 -1.41 -2.06 -5.72
CA ALA A 33 -0.90 -2.62 -4.49
C ALA A 33 -1.85 -3.70 -3.99
N TYR A 34 -1.25 -4.76 -3.46
CA TYR A 34 -1.89 -5.91 -2.87
C TYR A 34 -1.26 -6.16 -1.50
N ALA A 35 -2.09 -6.49 -0.51
CA ALA A 35 -1.62 -7.21 0.66
C ALA A 35 -1.81 -8.70 0.36
N GLN A 36 -0.77 -9.50 0.50
CA GLN A 36 -0.85 -10.94 0.35
C GLN A 36 -0.50 -11.61 1.67
N ASN A 37 -0.97 -12.84 1.87
CA ASN A 37 -0.59 -13.60 3.05
C ASN A 37 0.93 -13.82 3.07
N GLY A 38 1.56 -13.35 4.13
CA GLY A 38 2.96 -13.57 4.44
C GLY A 38 3.19 -14.86 5.23
N PRO A 39 4.44 -15.10 5.66
CA PRO A 39 4.76 -16.22 6.54
C PRO A 39 4.08 -16.04 7.91
N VAL A 40 3.71 -17.15 8.54
CA VAL A 40 3.27 -17.10 9.94
C VAL A 40 4.46 -16.74 10.82
N GLU A 41 4.37 -15.64 11.55
CA GLU A 41 5.40 -15.19 12.48
C GLU A 41 4.86 -15.20 13.90
N ASN A 42 5.58 -15.84 14.82
CA ASN A 42 5.17 -15.98 16.24
C ASN A 42 3.74 -16.56 16.42
N GLY A 43 3.29 -17.40 15.48
CA GLY A 43 1.95 -18.00 15.50
C GLY A 43 0.82 -17.09 15.02
N ALA A 44 1.14 -15.92 14.45
CA ALA A 44 0.18 -15.00 13.86
C ALA A 44 0.33 -14.94 12.33
N ASP A 45 -0.81 -14.88 11.63
CA ASP A 45 -0.82 -14.56 10.20
C ASP A 45 -0.29 -13.14 9.98
N THR A 46 0.52 -12.98 8.94
CA THR A 46 1.11 -11.70 8.55
C THR A 46 0.75 -11.37 7.11
N TRP A 47 0.95 -10.12 6.73
CA TRP A 47 0.79 -9.67 5.35
C TRP A 47 2.11 -9.19 4.76
N VAL A 48 2.32 -9.47 3.48
CA VAL A 48 3.41 -8.89 2.67
C VAL A 48 2.80 -7.97 1.62
N VAL A 49 3.48 -6.86 1.34
CA VAL A 49 3.04 -5.91 0.32
C VAL A 49 3.60 -6.32 -1.03
N VAL A 50 2.73 -6.41 -2.03
CA VAL A 50 3.10 -6.69 -3.42
C VAL A 50 2.58 -5.56 -4.30
N VAL A 51 3.40 -5.06 -5.21
CA VAL A 51 3.00 -4.07 -6.22
C VAL A 51 3.15 -4.68 -7.60
N ARG A 52 2.11 -4.55 -8.41
CA ARG A 52 2.09 -4.97 -9.81
C ARG A 52 1.86 -3.79 -10.73
N ASP A 53 2.42 -3.84 -11.94
CA ASP A 53 2.13 -2.87 -12.99
C ASP A 53 0.80 -3.16 -13.72
N LYS A 54 0.45 -2.32 -14.70
CA LYS A 54 -0.74 -2.50 -15.55
C LYS A 54 -0.77 -3.81 -16.33
N ALA A 55 0.38 -4.43 -16.61
CA ALA A 55 0.46 -5.74 -17.26
C ALA A 55 0.24 -6.89 -16.27
N GLY A 56 0.13 -6.59 -14.97
CA GLY A 56 0.05 -7.58 -13.90
C GLY A 56 1.41 -8.12 -13.48
N GLN A 57 2.52 -7.56 -13.98
CA GLN A 57 3.86 -7.99 -13.62
C GLN A 57 4.24 -7.43 -12.24
N GLU A 58 4.77 -8.29 -11.38
CA GLU A 58 5.29 -7.89 -10.07
C GLU A 58 6.52 -7.01 -10.24
N VAL A 59 6.44 -5.79 -9.71
CA VAL A 59 7.52 -4.80 -9.74
C VAL A 59 8.13 -4.57 -8.36
N PHE A 60 7.41 -4.96 -7.30
CA PHE A 60 7.87 -4.95 -5.93
C PHE A 60 7.22 -6.05 -5.11
N HIS A 61 8.01 -6.65 -4.23
CA HIS A 61 7.58 -7.61 -3.23
C HIS A 61 8.31 -7.29 -1.92
N ASP A 62 7.57 -6.93 -0.89
CA ASP A 62 8.15 -6.58 0.39
C ASP A 62 8.71 -7.83 1.07
N ARG A 63 9.97 -7.73 1.53
CA ARG A 63 10.60 -8.81 2.30
C ARG A 63 10.20 -8.77 3.77
N SER A 64 9.59 -7.67 4.21
CA SER A 64 9.01 -7.53 5.55
C SER A 64 7.57 -8.01 5.55
N ALA A 65 7.24 -8.78 6.58
CA ALA A 65 5.89 -9.17 6.89
C ALA A 65 5.33 -8.28 8.01
N TYR A 66 4.05 -7.95 7.94
CA TYR A 66 3.37 -7.06 8.87
C TYR A 66 2.26 -7.80 9.60
N SER A 67 2.23 -7.73 10.93
CA SER A 67 1.15 -8.33 11.70
C SER A 67 -0.06 -7.41 11.73
N PRO A 68 -1.23 -7.81 11.19
CA PRO A 68 -2.45 -7.01 11.26
C PRO A 68 -3.00 -6.90 12.69
N ALA A 69 -2.52 -7.73 13.64
CA ALA A 69 -3.05 -7.84 15.00
C ALA A 69 -3.00 -6.52 15.80
N LYS A 70 -2.05 -5.62 15.50
CA LYS A 70 -1.93 -4.30 16.15
C LYS A 70 -2.33 -3.14 15.24
N GLY A 71 -2.83 -3.43 14.04
CA GLY A 71 -3.18 -2.46 13.02
C GLY A 71 -2.06 -2.24 12.01
N VAL A 72 -2.41 -2.46 10.75
CA VAL A 72 -1.59 -2.17 9.58
C VAL A 72 -2.46 -1.40 8.60
N MET A 73 -1.96 -0.27 8.09
CA MET A 73 -2.56 0.46 7.00
C MET A 73 -1.57 0.50 5.85
N ILE A 74 -2.01 0.08 4.67
CA ILE A 74 -1.23 0.19 3.44
C ILE A 74 -2.05 1.09 2.51
N THR A 75 -1.50 2.19 2.03
CA THR A 75 -2.26 3.15 1.20
C THR A 75 -1.36 3.96 0.29
N TRP A 76 -1.89 4.43 -0.84
CA TRP A 76 -1.19 5.34 -1.74
C TRP A 76 -1.26 6.78 -1.24
N LEU A 77 -0.18 7.55 -1.43
CA LEU A 77 -0.20 8.99 -1.20
C LEU A 77 -1.02 9.67 -2.33
N PRO A 78 -2.11 10.39 -2.04
CA PRO A 78 -2.96 10.98 -3.07
C PRO A 78 -2.23 12.00 -3.95
N THR A 79 -1.32 12.77 -3.35
CA THR A 79 -0.57 13.86 -3.99
C THR A 79 0.67 13.39 -4.74
N GLU A 80 1.21 12.21 -4.43
CA GLU A 80 2.34 11.60 -5.16
C GLU A 80 1.94 10.23 -5.69
N PRO A 81 1.56 10.14 -6.98
CA PRO A 81 0.62 9.14 -7.46
C PRO A 81 1.17 7.72 -7.60
N ASP A 82 2.44 7.50 -7.27
CA ASP A 82 3.15 6.21 -7.28
C ASP A 82 3.95 5.95 -5.99
N GLN A 83 3.61 6.65 -4.90
CA GLN A 83 4.18 6.41 -3.58
C GLN A 83 3.21 5.64 -2.69
N LEU A 84 3.59 4.43 -2.28
CA LEU A 84 2.85 3.61 -1.34
C LEU A 84 3.42 3.79 0.07
N TRP A 85 2.53 3.82 1.06
CA TRP A 85 2.87 3.96 2.46
C TRP A 85 2.34 2.78 3.25
N VAL A 86 3.18 2.26 4.15
CA VAL A 86 2.80 1.25 5.13
C VAL A 86 2.95 1.85 6.51
N TYR A 87 1.86 1.88 7.26
CA TYR A 87 1.81 2.23 8.66
C TYR A 87 1.56 0.96 9.44
N SER A 88 2.49 0.58 10.32
CA SER A 88 2.36 -0.60 11.17
C SER A 88 2.68 -0.19 12.61
N ALA A 89 1.75 -0.49 13.52
CA ALA A 89 1.89 -0.08 14.92
C ALA A 89 3.08 -0.74 15.64
N ASP A 90 3.57 -1.86 15.10
CA ASP A 90 4.67 -2.67 15.62
C ASP A 90 5.99 -2.49 14.87
N ALA A 91 5.95 -2.34 13.54
CA ALA A 91 7.15 -2.23 12.71
C ALA A 91 7.51 -0.78 12.35
N GLY A 92 6.59 0.18 12.47
CA GLY A 92 6.81 1.59 12.14
C GLY A 92 6.23 1.99 10.78
N VAL A 93 6.73 3.09 10.22
CA VAL A 93 6.21 3.70 8.98
C VAL A 93 7.22 3.55 7.85
N TYR A 94 6.73 3.14 6.68
CA TYR A 94 7.56 2.87 5.51
C TYR A 94 6.98 3.53 4.27
N ARG A 95 7.88 4.09 3.46
CA ARG A 95 7.60 4.59 2.12
C ARG A 95 8.15 3.61 1.10
N ILE A 96 7.30 3.23 0.14
CA ILE A 96 7.61 2.31 -0.95
C ILE A 96 7.35 3.06 -2.27
N ALA A 97 8.40 3.26 -3.08
CA ALA A 97 8.29 4.04 -4.31
C ALA A 97 9.31 3.58 -5.37
N PRO A 98 9.07 3.85 -6.67
CA PRO A 98 10.05 3.65 -7.73
C PRO A 98 11.36 4.39 -7.41
N GLY A 99 12.49 3.70 -7.54
CA GLY A 99 13.83 4.27 -7.36
C GLY A 99 14.28 5.07 -8.59
N SER A 100 15.20 6.02 -8.38
CA SER A 100 15.77 6.86 -9.44
C SER A 100 16.61 6.10 -10.47
N HIS A 101 17.08 4.90 -10.13
CA HIS A 101 17.93 4.05 -10.96
C HIS A 101 17.20 2.82 -11.52
N GLY A 102 15.87 2.84 -11.47
CA GLY A 102 15.03 1.67 -11.74
C GLY A 102 14.80 0.81 -10.49
N GLY A 103 13.79 -0.06 -10.56
CA GLY A 103 13.33 -0.87 -9.43
C GLY A 103 12.52 -0.07 -8.42
N TRP A 104 12.13 -0.73 -7.34
CA TRP A 104 11.36 -0.16 -6.24
C TRP A 104 12.17 -0.16 -4.95
N THR A 105 11.99 0.88 -4.15
CA THR A 105 12.72 1.09 -2.90
C THR A 105 11.75 1.15 -1.73
N ARG A 106 12.13 0.56 -0.60
CA ARG A 106 11.44 0.65 0.68
C ARG A 106 12.34 1.38 1.68
N SER A 107 11.82 2.43 2.28
CA SER A 107 12.56 3.26 3.23
C SER A 107 11.75 3.46 4.50
N GLY A 108 12.39 3.23 5.67
CA GLY A 108 11.81 3.59 6.95
C GLY A 108 11.73 5.11 7.10
N VAL A 109 10.58 5.61 7.55
CA VAL A 109 10.31 7.03 7.70
C VAL A 109 10.04 7.33 9.16
N LYS A 110 10.72 8.35 9.70
CA LYS A 110 10.44 8.81 11.05
C LYS A 110 9.09 9.52 11.11
N PRO A 111 8.33 9.43 12.21
CA PRO A 111 7.00 10.02 12.32
C PRO A 111 6.91 11.50 11.89
N GLU A 112 7.92 12.30 12.22
CA GLU A 112 7.96 13.74 11.86
C GLU A 112 8.11 14.02 10.35
N ASN A 113 8.49 13.01 9.57
CA ASN A 113 8.66 13.10 8.11
C ASN A 113 7.54 12.40 7.33
N VAL A 114 6.50 11.92 8.02
CA VAL A 114 5.33 11.33 7.39
C VAL A 114 4.43 12.45 6.88
N PRO A 115 3.99 12.43 5.60
CA PRO A 115 3.04 13.41 5.09
C PRO A 115 1.77 13.44 5.92
N SER A 116 1.24 14.64 6.18
CA SER A 116 0.03 14.83 7.01
C SER A 116 -1.20 14.10 6.45
N GLU A 117 -1.27 13.93 5.14
CA GLU A 117 -2.31 13.13 4.47
C GLU A 117 -2.28 11.66 4.93
N ILE A 118 -1.08 11.08 5.04
CA ILE A 118 -0.90 9.69 5.48
C ILE A 118 -1.17 9.54 6.97
N SER A 119 -0.69 10.47 7.79
CA SER A 119 -0.97 10.42 9.24
C SER A 119 -2.46 10.58 9.52
N GLY A 120 -3.14 11.50 8.83
CA GLY A 120 -4.57 11.72 8.97
C GLY A 120 -5.41 10.50 8.54
N LEU A 121 -5.02 9.81 7.46
CA LEU A 121 -5.65 8.54 7.06
C LEU A 121 -5.48 7.45 8.12
N TRP A 122 -4.29 7.34 8.72
CA TRP A 122 -4.04 6.38 9.79
C TRP A 122 -4.90 6.65 11.02
N GLU A 123 -4.97 7.91 11.47
CA GLU A 123 -5.79 8.30 12.62
C GLU A 123 -7.28 8.05 12.36
N SER A 124 -7.76 8.36 11.15
CA SER A 124 -9.14 8.11 10.73
C SER A 124 -9.48 6.62 10.67
N SER A 125 -8.53 5.76 10.28
CA SER A 125 -8.73 4.30 10.21
C SER A 125 -8.94 3.63 11.56
N ARG A 126 -8.66 4.34 12.66
CA ARG A 126 -8.70 3.84 14.04
C ARG A 126 -9.79 4.46 14.90
N SER A 127 -10.53 5.43 14.36
CA SER A 127 -11.66 6.11 15.02
C SER A 127 -12.96 5.38 14.75
#